data_AF-A0AB37K9Y2-F1
#
_entry.id   AF-A0AB37K9Y2-F1
#
_cell.length_a   1.000
_cell.length_b   1.000
_cell.length_c   1.000
_cell.angle_alpha   90.00
_cell.angle_beta   90.00
_cell.angle_gamma   90.00
#
_symmetry.space_group_name_H-M   'P 1'
#
loop_
_entity.id
_entity.type
_entity.pdbx_description
1 polymer ?
#
loop_
_entity_poly.entity_id
_entity_poly.type
_entity_poly.pdbx_seq_one_letter_code
_entity_poly.pdbx_strand_id
1 'polypeptide(L)'
;METQNHLMHPRVAHNHRDNGYFPTDQATLARIAACLDIPASAGGLLRIFDPCCGTGEALASLASTLQSEKISCHTYGIELEKNRAQEAMSRLTSVIKSDVENCTMQGSAVGLLFLNPPYGFAAKDNLSNQRTKRLEELFFARTFGTLQPGGVLVMIVPEAALTEHLTGEIATHCTDVRMIRAAVDTYKQLVIFGIRPKNKASISKKQADAQQRLLLAFENAPETLPTGMPAYCVPIAPNKVFRPKSFKLEQDILERELGQQQSRTLWPSFSQHFGTNAVIAEKRRPLCALGQWHAALALAAGQVNGVVTSTNGRKLLVKGSTHKTKVETKSEEYDNKDRLVVTITSTDRFSPSIRTIDLTEGSPDFGRVLTIK
;
A
#
# COMPACT_ATOMS: atom_id res chain seq x y z
N MET A 1 -39.29 -38.22 -0.78
CA MET A 1 -38.39 -37.82 -1.88
C MET A 1 -37.64 -36.60 -1.39
N GLU A 2 -36.46 -36.84 -0.85
CA GLU A 2 -35.58 -35.83 -0.28
C GLU A 2 -34.86 -35.08 -1.41
N THR A 3 -35.08 -33.78 -1.51
CA THR A 3 -34.31 -32.89 -2.38
C THR A 3 -33.01 -32.55 -1.67
N GLN A 4 -31.97 -33.31 -2.00
CA GLN A 4 -30.60 -33.10 -1.56
C GLN A 4 -30.06 -31.80 -2.18
N ASN A 5 -29.96 -30.74 -1.37
CA ASN A 5 -29.40 -29.46 -1.80
C ASN A 5 -27.93 -29.61 -2.17
N HIS A 6 -27.65 -29.36 -3.44
CA HIS A 6 -26.32 -29.35 -4.04
C HIS A 6 -25.55 -28.11 -3.56
N LEU A 7 -24.62 -28.26 -2.61
CA LEU A 7 -23.72 -27.19 -2.20
C LEU A 7 -22.28 -27.71 -2.05
N MET A 8 -21.42 -27.14 -2.90
CA MET A 8 -19.95 -27.10 -2.85
C MET A 8 -19.17 -28.40 -3.09
N HIS A 9 -18.36 -28.39 -4.16
CA HIS A 9 -17.39 -29.43 -4.47
C HIS A 9 -16.32 -29.53 -3.36
N PRO A 10 -15.93 -30.73 -2.87
CA PRO A 10 -15.01 -30.91 -1.73
C PRO A 10 -13.65 -30.20 -1.83
N ARG A 11 -13.22 -29.86 -3.05
CA ARG A 11 -11.98 -29.09 -3.33
C ARG A 11 -12.09 -27.62 -2.94
N VAL A 12 -13.30 -27.04 -2.99
CA VAL A 12 -13.55 -25.65 -2.58
C VAL A 12 -13.48 -25.53 -1.06
N ALA A 13 -14.05 -26.51 -0.34
CA ALA A 13 -13.99 -26.59 1.13
C ALA A 13 -12.55 -26.77 1.70
N HIS A 14 -11.64 -27.40 0.94
CA HIS A 14 -10.24 -27.55 1.35
C HIS A 14 -9.46 -26.23 1.30
N ASN A 15 -9.68 -25.39 0.28
CA ASN A 15 -8.98 -24.11 0.15
C ASN A 15 -9.42 -23.06 1.20
N HIS A 16 -10.59 -23.21 1.82
CA HIS A 16 -11.10 -22.27 2.83
C HIS A 16 -10.43 -22.42 4.21
N ARG A 17 -9.83 -23.59 4.52
CA ARG A 17 -9.29 -23.89 5.86
C ARG A 17 -7.89 -23.31 6.10
N ASP A 18 -7.12 -23.04 5.06
CA ASP A 18 -5.68 -22.77 5.21
C ASP A 18 -5.36 -21.37 5.82
N ASN A 19 -6.33 -20.45 5.89
CA ASN A 19 -6.14 -19.10 6.44
C ASN A 19 -7.23 -18.64 7.44
N GLY A 20 -8.03 -19.56 8.00
CA GLY A 20 -9.06 -19.21 9.00
C GLY A 20 -10.24 -18.37 8.48
N TYR A 21 -10.54 -18.45 7.18
CA TYR A 21 -11.64 -17.74 6.53
C TYR A 21 -12.91 -18.58 6.50
N PHE A 22 -14.02 -18.00 7.00
CA PHE A 22 -15.31 -18.65 7.03
C PHE A 22 -16.37 -17.74 6.40
N PRO A 23 -16.92 -18.09 5.22
CA PRO A 23 -17.97 -17.28 4.60
C PRO A 23 -19.21 -17.26 5.51
N THR A 24 -19.82 -16.09 5.65
CA THR A 24 -21.08 -15.95 6.40
C THR A 24 -22.19 -16.67 5.63
N ASP A 25 -22.93 -17.55 6.31
CA ASP A 25 -24.03 -18.26 5.69
C ASP A 25 -25.24 -17.35 5.44
N GLN A 26 -26.04 -17.69 4.43
CA GLN A 26 -27.18 -16.88 3.99
C GLN A 26 -28.27 -16.76 5.06
N ALA A 27 -28.46 -17.75 5.92
CA ALA A 27 -29.48 -17.70 6.97
C ALA A 27 -29.05 -16.74 8.10
N THR A 28 -27.77 -16.71 8.46
CA THR A 28 -27.20 -15.72 9.37
C THR A 28 -27.29 -14.32 8.77
N LEU A 29 -26.98 -14.15 7.48
CA LEU A 29 -27.14 -12.86 6.80
C LEU A 29 -28.59 -12.38 6.80
N ALA A 30 -29.56 -13.27 6.59
CA ALA A 30 -30.99 -12.94 6.66
C ALA A 30 -31.40 -12.48 8.06
N ARG A 31 -30.92 -13.16 9.12
CA ARG A 31 -31.14 -12.74 10.52
C ARG A 31 -30.51 -11.37 10.79
N ILE A 32 -29.31 -11.11 10.28
CA ILE A 32 -28.64 -9.80 10.39
C ILE A 32 -29.46 -8.72 9.68
N ALA A 33 -29.85 -8.96 8.43
CA ALA A 33 -30.62 -8.01 7.63
C ALA A 33 -31.96 -7.66 8.29
N ALA A 34 -32.65 -8.63 8.89
CA ALA A 34 -33.90 -8.40 9.63
C ALA A 34 -33.72 -7.51 10.87
N CYS A 35 -32.49 -7.34 11.37
CA CYS A 35 -32.17 -6.47 12.50
C CYS A 35 -31.72 -5.07 12.06
N LEU A 36 -31.53 -4.82 10.77
CA LEU A 36 -31.06 -3.54 10.22
C LEU A 36 -32.20 -2.81 9.53
N ASP A 37 -32.18 -1.49 9.61
CA ASP A 37 -33.14 -0.63 8.92
C ASP A 37 -32.44 0.65 8.41
N ILE A 38 -33.16 1.42 7.60
CA ILE A 38 -32.73 2.70 7.05
C ILE A 38 -33.62 3.82 7.60
N PRO A 39 -33.11 5.07 7.74
CA PRO A 39 -33.92 6.15 8.26
C PRO A 39 -35.07 6.49 7.30
N ALA A 40 -36.32 6.33 7.74
CA ALA A 40 -37.55 6.41 6.93
C ALA A 40 -37.70 7.69 6.07
N SER A 41 -37.14 8.82 6.54
CA SER A 41 -37.27 10.13 5.87
C SER A 41 -36.01 10.56 5.10
N ALA A 42 -34.97 9.73 5.08
CA ALA A 42 -33.68 10.11 4.50
C ALA A 42 -33.50 9.52 3.10
N GLY A 43 -33.20 10.38 2.14
CA GLY A 43 -32.50 9.97 0.92
C GLY A 43 -31.01 10.19 1.07
N GLY A 44 -30.19 9.36 0.44
CA GLY A 44 -28.74 9.55 0.47
C GLY A 44 -27.91 8.32 0.18
N LEU A 45 -26.71 8.33 0.74
CA LEU A 45 -25.70 7.29 0.57
C LEU A 45 -25.45 6.58 1.90
N LEU A 46 -25.54 5.27 1.94
CA LEU A 46 -24.99 4.44 3.01
C LEU A 46 -23.58 4.01 2.64
N ARG A 47 -22.71 3.96 3.64
CA ARG A 47 -21.38 3.36 3.51
C ARG A 47 -21.27 2.17 4.43
N ILE A 48 -21.00 1.02 3.83
CA ILE A 48 -20.88 -0.26 4.49
C ILE A 48 -19.44 -0.73 4.32
N PHE A 49 -18.79 -1.10 5.41
CA PHE A 49 -17.38 -1.48 5.39
C PHE A 49 -17.16 -2.84 6.05
N ASP A 50 -16.43 -3.71 5.36
CA ASP A 50 -15.92 -4.96 5.89
C ASP A 50 -14.38 -5.04 5.71
N PRO A 51 -13.62 -4.99 6.81
CA PRO A 51 -12.15 -5.07 6.78
C PRO A 51 -11.60 -6.48 6.54
N CYS A 52 -12.45 -7.52 6.45
CA CYS A 52 -12.09 -8.87 6.02
C CYS A 52 -13.19 -9.44 5.13
N CYS A 53 -13.37 -8.83 3.96
CA CYS A 53 -14.59 -9.04 3.17
C CYS A 53 -14.66 -10.38 2.43
N GLY A 54 -13.58 -11.16 2.38
CA GLY A 54 -13.55 -12.40 1.62
C GLY A 54 -13.84 -12.16 0.15
N THR A 55 -14.78 -12.92 -0.41
CA THR A 55 -15.29 -12.74 -1.78
C THR A 55 -16.29 -11.59 -1.91
N GLY A 56 -16.62 -10.89 -0.83
CA GLY A 56 -17.55 -9.76 -0.80
C GLY A 56 -19.04 -10.13 -0.83
N GLU A 57 -19.40 -11.41 -0.80
CA GLU A 57 -20.79 -11.85 -0.92
C GLU A 57 -21.70 -11.35 0.21
N ALA A 58 -21.26 -11.49 1.46
CA ALA A 58 -21.99 -11.04 2.63
C ALA A 58 -22.31 -9.53 2.57
N LEU A 59 -21.28 -8.74 2.27
CA LEU A 59 -21.39 -7.29 2.19
C LEU A 59 -22.30 -6.83 1.04
N ALA A 60 -22.19 -7.48 -0.12
CA ALA A 60 -23.05 -7.20 -1.28
C ALA A 60 -24.52 -7.55 -0.99
N SER A 61 -24.78 -8.69 -0.33
CA SER A 61 -26.14 -9.10 0.07
C SER A 61 -26.77 -8.09 1.01
N LEU A 62 -26.05 -7.67 2.05
CA LEU A 62 -26.54 -6.64 2.98
C LEU A 62 -26.78 -5.29 2.29
N ALA A 63 -25.88 -4.88 1.40
CA ALA A 63 -26.05 -3.65 0.62
C ALA A 63 -27.30 -3.71 -0.26
N SER A 64 -27.56 -4.85 -0.90
CA SER A 64 -28.77 -5.05 -1.71
C SER A 64 -30.05 -4.94 -0.88
N THR A 65 -30.05 -5.46 0.35
CA THR A 65 -31.22 -5.39 1.23
C THR A 65 -31.49 -3.99 1.76
N LEU A 66 -30.44 -3.19 2.01
CA LEU A 66 -30.57 -1.81 2.50
C LEU A 66 -30.79 -0.79 1.38
N GLN A 67 -30.52 -1.16 0.12
CA GLN A 67 -30.73 -0.30 -1.02
C GLN A 67 -32.23 -0.11 -1.31
N SER A 68 -32.61 1.13 -1.64
CA SER A 68 -33.97 1.48 -2.05
C SER A 68 -33.93 2.62 -3.06
N GLU A 69 -35.07 3.05 -3.60
CA GLU A 69 -35.12 4.15 -4.58
C GLU A 69 -34.45 5.45 -4.09
N LYS A 70 -34.48 5.70 -2.78
CA LYS A 70 -33.89 6.91 -2.16
C LYS A 70 -32.53 6.67 -1.52
N ILE A 71 -32.10 5.41 -1.39
CA ILE A 71 -30.88 5.02 -0.69
C ILE A 71 -29.94 4.29 -1.63
N SER A 72 -28.76 4.87 -1.86
CA SER A 72 -27.63 4.21 -2.51
C SER A 72 -26.71 3.57 -1.46
N CYS A 73 -26.10 2.44 -1.78
CA CYS A 73 -25.11 1.79 -0.91
C CYS A 73 -23.74 1.76 -1.59
N HIS A 74 -22.71 2.26 -0.90
CA HIS A 74 -21.31 2.05 -1.29
C HIS A 74 -20.66 1.07 -0.32
N THR A 75 -20.11 0.00 -0.88
CA THR A 75 -19.46 -1.07 -0.13
C THR A 75 -17.95 -0.97 -0.25
N TYR A 76 -17.29 -1.10 0.90
CA TYR A 76 -15.84 -1.03 1.03
C TYR A 76 -15.33 -2.34 1.63
N GLY A 77 -14.33 -2.93 1.01
CA GLY A 77 -13.73 -4.20 1.42
C GLY A 77 -12.22 -4.08 1.61
N ILE A 78 -11.67 -4.80 2.58
CA ILE A 78 -10.25 -5.17 2.61
C ILE A 78 -10.17 -6.69 2.61
N GLU A 79 -9.32 -7.26 1.76
CA GLU A 79 -9.09 -8.69 1.68
C GLU A 79 -7.62 -8.98 1.44
N LEU A 80 -7.07 -9.96 2.17
CA LEU A 80 -5.65 -10.30 2.10
C LEU A 80 -5.33 -11.23 0.91
N GLU A 81 -6.19 -12.23 0.66
CA GLU A 81 -5.97 -13.25 -0.34
C GLU A 81 -6.33 -12.75 -1.75
N LYS A 82 -5.46 -13.04 -2.71
CA LYS A 82 -5.51 -12.46 -4.05
C LYS A 82 -6.78 -12.85 -4.82
N ASN A 83 -7.15 -14.12 -4.84
CA ASN A 83 -8.30 -14.59 -5.63
C ASN A 83 -9.61 -14.06 -5.03
N ARG A 84 -9.76 -14.13 -3.71
CA ARG A 84 -10.92 -13.57 -3.00
C ARG A 84 -11.04 -12.06 -3.21
N ALA A 85 -9.93 -11.32 -3.13
CA ALA A 85 -9.95 -9.89 -3.38
C ALA A 85 -10.38 -9.57 -4.83
N GLN A 86 -9.94 -10.35 -5.81
CA GLN A 86 -10.37 -10.20 -7.21
C GLN A 86 -11.87 -10.46 -7.39
N GLU A 87 -12.41 -11.50 -6.74
CA GLU A 87 -13.86 -11.74 -6.73
C GLU A 87 -14.60 -10.59 -6.06
N ALA A 88 -14.14 -10.12 -4.90
CA ALA A 88 -14.76 -9.01 -4.19
C ALA A 88 -14.75 -7.70 -5.00
N MET A 89 -13.67 -7.43 -5.75
CA MET A 89 -13.58 -6.25 -6.66
C MET A 89 -14.66 -6.25 -7.74
N SER A 90 -15.18 -7.43 -8.14
CA SER A 90 -16.27 -7.52 -9.10
C SER A 90 -17.66 -7.28 -8.49
N ARG A 91 -17.78 -7.36 -7.15
CA ARG A 91 -19.06 -7.27 -6.41
C ARG A 91 -19.23 -5.98 -5.62
N LEU A 92 -18.14 -5.42 -5.11
CA LEU A 92 -18.15 -4.29 -4.18
C LEU A 92 -17.72 -2.99 -4.86
N THR A 93 -18.12 -1.85 -4.28
CA THR A 93 -17.78 -0.52 -4.84
C THR A 93 -16.29 -0.23 -4.80
N SER A 94 -15.59 -0.65 -3.75
CA SER A 94 -14.15 -0.48 -3.62
C SER A 94 -13.56 -1.58 -2.74
N VAL A 95 -12.50 -2.22 -3.21
CA VAL A 95 -11.79 -3.28 -2.48
C VAL A 95 -10.31 -3.01 -2.51
N ILE A 96 -9.65 -3.23 -1.38
CA ILE A 96 -8.20 -3.18 -1.28
C ILE A 96 -7.69 -4.59 -1.00
N LYS A 97 -6.82 -5.06 -1.89
CA LYS A 97 -6.06 -6.27 -1.65
C LYS A 97 -4.88 -5.93 -0.73
N SER A 98 -5.02 -6.20 0.56
CA SER A 98 -4.02 -5.89 1.60
C SER A 98 -4.39 -6.54 2.92
N ASP A 99 -3.42 -6.59 3.82
CA ASP A 99 -3.68 -6.71 5.26
C ASP A 99 -4.33 -5.42 5.80
N VAL A 100 -5.30 -5.55 6.71
CA VAL A 100 -5.95 -4.44 7.42
C VAL A 100 -4.95 -3.65 8.28
N GLU A 101 -3.94 -4.31 8.82
CA GLU A 101 -2.86 -3.65 9.58
C GLU A 101 -2.06 -2.71 8.68
N ASN A 102 -1.93 -3.07 7.40
CA ASN A 102 -1.24 -2.29 6.39
C ASN A 102 -2.11 -1.22 5.71
N CYS A 103 -3.30 -0.96 6.24
CA CYS A 103 -4.25 0.00 5.70
C CYS A 103 -4.43 1.22 6.60
N THR A 104 -4.53 2.39 5.97
CA THR A 104 -4.99 3.65 6.59
C THR A 104 -6.45 3.87 6.21
N MET A 105 -7.28 4.19 7.18
CA MET A 105 -8.73 4.35 7.02
C MET A 105 -9.18 5.66 7.64
N GLN A 106 -10.11 6.37 6.98
CA GLN A 106 -10.65 7.60 7.52
C GLN A 106 -11.60 7.30 8.69
N GLY A 107 -11.43 8.04 9.79
CA GLY A 107 -12.30 7.93 10.96
C GLY A 107 -13.70 8.50 10.72
N SER A 108 -14.69 7.91 11.38
CA SER A 108 -16.08 8.38 11.41
C SER A 108 -16.68 8.67 10.04
N ALA A 109 -16.55 7.72 9.11
CA ALA A 109 -16.93 7.88 7.70
C ALA A 109 -17.89 6.81 7.19
N VAL A 110 -18.07 5.69 7.91
CA VAL A 110 -18.97 4.58 7.51
C VAL A 110 -20.19 4.49 8.43
N GLY A 111 -21.34 4.10 7.89
CA GLY A 111 -22.59 3.96 8.64
C GLY A 111 -22.78 2.57 9.24
N LEU A 112 -22.28 1.53 8.55
CA LEU A 112 -22.33 0.14 8.98
C LEU A 112 -20.91 -0.46 8.90
N LEU A 113 -20.43 -0.98 10.02
CA LEU A 113 -19.19 -1.75 10.11
C LEU A 113 -19.58 -3.23 10.30
N PHE A 114 -19.35 -4.04 9.27
CA PHE A 114 -19.58 -5.47 9.29
C PHE A 114 -18.25 -6.19 9.52
N LEU A 115 -18.12 -6.88 10.65
CA LEU A 115 -16.90 -7.59 11.04
C LEU A 115 -17.19 -9.10 11.08
N ASN A 116 -16.61 -9.84 10.15
CA ASN A 116 -16.46 -11.29 10.27
C ASN A 116 -14.96 -11.64 10.18
N PRO A 117 -14.16 -11.27 11.20
CA PRO A 117 -12.72 -11.44 11.16
C PRO A 117 -12.34 -12.94 11.14
N PRO A 118 -11.14 -13.28 10.64
CA PRO A 118 -10.63 -14.63 10.71
C PRO A 118 -10.47 -15.07 12.17
N TYR A 119 -10.78 -16.33 12.47
CA TYR A 119 -10.76 -16.84 13.85
C TYR A 119 -9.38 -17.32 14.25
N GLY A 120 -8.93 -16.90 15.42
CA GLY A 120 -7.68 -17.36 16.01
C GLY A 120 -6.82 -16.24 16.58
N PHE A 121 -5.53 -16.49 16.62
CA PHE A 121 -4.52 -15.58 17.17
C PHE A 121 -3.67 -15.02 16.04
N ALA A 122 -3.23 -13.77 16.19
CA ALA A 122 -2.22 -13.20 15.31
C ALA A 122 -0.93 -14.05 15.33
N ALA A 123 -0.06 -13.89 14.34
CA ALA A 123 1.25 -14.53 14.38
C ALA A 123 2.02 -14.03 15.62
N LYS A 124 2.68 -14.95 16.33
CA LYS A 124 3.49 -14.59 17.49
C LYS A 124 4.72 -13.83 17.01
N ASP A 125 4.83 -12.56 17.38
CA ASP A 125 6.05 -11.81 17.15
C ASP A 125 7.12 -12.31 18.13
N ASN A 126 8.13 -13.02 17.63
CA ASN A 126 9.17 -13.69 18.42
C ASN A 126 10.00 -12.72 19.28
N LEU A 127 9.89 -11.41 19.02
CA LEU A 127 10.57 -10.34 19.74
C LEU A 127 9.74 -9.75 20.89
N SER A 128 8.45 -10.10 21.00
CA SER A 128 7.55 -9.56 22.02
C SER A 128 7.22 -10.62 23.09
N ASN A 129 7.37 -10.25 24.37
CA ASN A 129 6.88 -11.04 25.51
C ASN A 129 5.37 -10.86 25.73
N GLN A 130 4.65 -10.19 24.82
CA GLN A 130 3.23 -9.98 24.94
C GLN A 130 2.46 -11.23 24.48
N ARG A 131 1.38 -11.53 25.18
CA ARG A 131 0.45 -12.60 24.80
C ARG A 131 -0.10 -12.30 23.41
N THR A 132 -0.10 -13.29 22.53
CA THR A 132 -0.60 -13.16 21.17
C THR A 132 -2.05 -12.69 21.19
N LYS A 133 -2.34 -11.55 20.58
CA LYS A 133 -3.69 -10.99 20.55
C LYS A 133 -4.59 -11.82 19.65
N ARG A 134 -5.86 -11.91 20.03
CA ARG A 134 -6.91 -12.49 19.20
C ARG A 134 -7.15 -11.61 17.99
N LEU A 135 -7.37 -12.21 16.82
CA LEU A 135 -7.62 -11.45 15.60
C LEU A 135 -8.92 -10.64 15.72
N GLU A 136 -9.94 -11.17 16.38
CA GLU A 136 -11.20 -10.47 16.59
C GLU A 136 -11.01 -9.13 17.35
N GLU A 137 -10.16 -9.13 18.38
CA GLU A 137 -9.80 -7.94 19.16
C GLU A 137 -9.01 -6.94 18.31
N LEU A 138 -8.05 -7.43 17.51
CA LEU A 138 -7.22 -6.60 16.63
C LEU A 138 -8.07 -5.89 15.58
N PHE A 139 -8.95 -6.64 14.90
CA PHE A 139 -9.83 -6.11 13.87
C PHE A 139 -10.79 -5.08 14.46
N PHE A 140 -11.42 -5.36 15.61
CA PHE A 140 -12.29 -4.40 16.29
C PHE A 140 -11.54 -3.11 16.63
N ALA A 141 -10.42 -3.21 17.34
CA ALA A 141 -9.63 -2.04 17.76
C ALA A 141 -9.15 -1.20 16.57
N ARG A 142 -8.76 -1.84 15.47
CA ARG A 142 -8.23 -1.17 14.28
C ARG A 142 -9.32 -0.46 13.47
N THR A 143 -10.53 -1.00 13.43
CA THR A 143 -11.55 -0.61 12.43
C THR A 143 -12.75 0.11 13.03
N PHE A 144 -13.03 -0.06 14.33
CA PHE A 144 -14.15 0.61 15.00
C PHE A 144 -14.10 2.14 14.86
N GLY A 145 -12.89 2.71 14.81
CA GLY A 145 -12.65 4.14 14.58
C GLY A 145 -13.25 4.68 13.27
N THR A 146 -13.46 3.83 12.26
CA THR A 146 -14.07 4.20 10.97
C THR A 146 -15.57 4.45 11.06
N LEU A 147 -16.26 3.82 12.03
CA LEU A 147 -17.70 3.91 12.20
C LEU A 147 -18.11 5.33 12.61
N GLN A 148 -19.12 5.93 12.00
CA GLN A 148 -19.56 7.26 12.38
C GLN A 148 -20.38 7.24 13.68
N PRO A 149 -20.52 8.37 14.40
CA PRO A 149 -21.53 8.50 15.46
C PRO A 149 -22.93 8.10 15.00
N GLY A 150 -23.62 7.27 15.79
CA GLY A 150 -24.89 6.64 15.42
C GLY A 150 -24.76 5.47 14.46
N GLY A 151 -23.55 5.16 13.99
CA GLY A 151 -23.28 4.02 13.11
C GLY A 151 -23.44 2.70 13.84
N VAL A 152 -23.75 1.66 13.07
CA VAL A 152 -24.06 0.32 13.55
C VAL A 152 -22.83 -0.58 13.37
N LEU A 153 -22.45 -1.27 14.43
CA LEU A 153 -21.52 -2.40 14.42
C LEU A 153 -22.33 -3.68 14.28
N VAL A 154 -21.91 -4.55 13.36
CA VAL A 154 -22.32 -5.95 13.29
C VAL A 154 -21.05 -6.78 13.35
N MET A 155 -20.89 -7.61 14.37
CA MET A 155 -19.68 -8.39 14.58
C MET A 155 -20.00 -9.87 14.79
N ILE A 156 -19.46 -10.72 13.95
CA ILE A 156 -19.62 -12.18 14.00
C ILE A 156 -18.37 -12.77 14.66
N VAL A 157 -18.56 -13.48 15.77
CA VAL A 157 -17.46 -14.07 16.55
C VAL A 157 -17.81 -15.47 17.04
N PRO A 158 -16.83 -16.36 17.21
CA PRO A 158 -17.03 -17.63 17.90
C PRO A 158 -17.16 -17.40 19.42
N GLU A 159 -17.84 -18.29 20.13
CA GLU A 159 -17.95 -18.27 21.60
C GLU A 159 -16.59 -18.06 22.29
N ALA A 160 -15.53 -18.72 21.78
CA ALA A 160 -14.18 -18.63 22.34
C ALA A 160 -13.51 -17.24 22.24
N ALA A 161 -14.07 -16.32 21.45
CA ALA A 161 -13.56 -14.95 21.32
C ALA A 161 -14.20 -13.97 22.31
N LEU A 162 -15.30 -14.35 22.99
CA LEU A 162 -15.99 -13.52 23.99
C LEU A 162 -15.26 -13.48 25.33
N THR A 163 -14.03 -12.98 25.31
CA THR A 163 -13.20 -12.76 26.49
C THR A 163 -13.69 -11.56 27.30
N GLU A 164 -13.30 -11.45 28.58
CA GLU A 164 -13.56 -10.24 29.38
C GLU A 164 -13.04 -8.96 28.68
N HIS A 165 -11.91 -9.07 27.97
CA HIS A 165 -11.32 -7.94 27.27
C HIS A 165 -12.16 -7.50 26.07
N LEU A 166 -12.46 -8.39 25.12
CA LEU A 166 -13.25 -8.04 23.93
C LEU A 166 -14.65 -7.54 24.30
N THR A 167 -15.31 -8.23 25.24
CA THR A 167 -16.65 -7.85 25.70
C THR A 167 -16.65 -6.50 26.41
N GLY A 168 -15.62 -6.21 27.22
CA GLY A 168 -15.44 -4.90 27.86
C GLY A 168 -15.16 -3.79 26.84
N GLU A 169 -14.33 -4.06 25.83
CA GLU A 169 -14.08 -3.13 24.73
C GLU A 169 -15.38 -2.79 23.98
N ILE A 170 -16.17 -3.79 23.57
CA ILE A 170 -17.46 -3.56 22.90
C ILE A 170 -18.40 -2.79 23.81
N ALA A 171 -18.55 -3.20 25.08
CA ALA A 171 -19.49 -2.61 26.03
C ALA A 171 -19.16 -1.15 26.39
N THR A 172 -17.89 -0.76 26.33
CA THR A 172 -17.46 0.63 26.62
C THR A 172 -17.43 1.53 25.38
N HIS A 173 -17.49 0.95 24.18
CA HIS A 173 -17.47 1.70 22.92
C HIS A 173 -18.82 1.76 22.22
N CYS A 174 -19.76 0.86 22.55
CA CYS A 174 -21.09 0.79 21.95
C CYS A 174 -22.19 1.05 23.00
N THR A 175 -23.29 1.62 22.54
CA THR A 175 -24.59 1.64 23.23
C THR A 175 -25.53 0.63 22.58
N ASP A 176 -26.58 0.23 23.28
CA ASP A 176 -27.62 -0.68 22.76
C ASP A 176 -27.02 -1.99 22.22
N VAL A 177 -26.15 -2.60 23.04
CA VAL A 177 -25.49 -3.86 22.69
C VAL A 177 -26.47 -5.01 22.82
N ARG A 178 -26.65 -5.76 21.73
CA ARG A 178 -27.49 -6.96 21.68
C ARG A 178 -26.74 -8.08 20.96
N MET A 179 -27.21 -9.31 21.14
CA MET A 179 -26.55 -10.49 20.61
C MET A 179 -27.59 -11.53 20.20
N ILE A 180 -27.34 -12.23 19.10
CA ILE A 180 -28.10 -13.40 18.65
C ILE A 180 -27.14 -14.52 18.25
N ARG A 181 -27.64 -15.75 18.19
CA ARG A 181 -26.91 -16.88 17.60
C ARG A 181 -26.89 -16.79 16.07
N ALA A 182 -25.78 -17.19 15.47
CA ALA A 182 -25.74 -17.46 14.03
C ALA A 182 -26.70 -18.60 13.68
N ALA A 183 -27.23 -18.61 12.46
CA ALA A 183 -28.19 -19.61 12.01
C ALA A 183 -27.55 -21.00 11.82
N VAL A 184 -26.26 -21.04 11.51
CA VAL A 184 -25.50 -22.26 11.30
C VAL A 184 -24.53 -22.45 12.48
N ASP A 185 -24.65 -23.59 13.17
CA ASP A 185 -23.93 -23.85 14.43
C ASP A 185 -22.53 -24.47 14.23
N THR A 186 -22.02 -24.54 13.00
CA THR A 186 -20.72 -25.19 12.68
C THR A 186 -19.57 -24.68 13.55
N TYR A 187 -19.59 -23.41 13.94
CA TYR A 187 -18.54 -22.76 14.74
C TYR A 187 -19.06 -22.14 16.04
N LYS A 188 -20.30 -22.43 16.43
CA LYS A 188 -20.96 -21.80 17.59
C LYS A 188 -20.78 -20.28 17.58
N GLN A 189 -21.19 -19.67 16.48
CA GLN A 189 -20.99 -18.25 16.24
C GLN A 189 -22.14 -17.43 16.83
N LEU A 190 -21.79 -16.22 17.27
CA LEU A 190 -22.73 -15.21 17.70
C LEU A 190 -22.56 -13.96 16.85
N VAL A 191 -23.67 -13.28 16.64
CA VAL A 191 -23.73 -11.97 15.99
C VAL A 191 -24.01 -10.94 17.07
N ILE A 192 -23.11 -9.99 17.21
CA ILE A 192 -23.19 -8.87 18.15
C ILE A 192 -23.55 -7.61 17.37
N PHE A 193 -24.51 -6.86 17.89
CA PHE A 193 -24.90 -5.56 17.40
C PHE A 193 -24.56 -4.48 18.42
N GLY A 194 -24.24 -3.28 17.95
CA GLY A 194 -24.04 -2.12 18.82
C GLY A 194 -24.05 -0.82 18.05
N ILE A 195 -24.36 0.29 18.72
CA ILE A 195 -24.38 1.63 18.14
C ILE A 195 -23.18 2.40 18.67
N ARG A 196 -22.39 3.02 17.78
CA ARG A 196 -21.33 3.94 18.21
C ARG A 196 -21.97 5.22 18.76
N PRO A 197 -21.78 5.58 20.04
CA PRO A 197 -22.38 6.78 20.60
C PRO A 197 -21.74 8.04 20.01
N LYS A 198 -22.44 9.18 20.10
CA LYS A 198 -21.87 10.49 19.75
C LYS A 198 -20.72 10.89 20.67
N ASN A 199 -20.82 10.55 21.95
CA ASN A 199 -19.79 10.79 22.94
C ASN A 199 -19.61 9.52 23.78
N LYS A 200 -18.37 9.04 23.92
CA LYS A 200 -18.06 7.85 24.73
C LYS A 200 -18.49 8.03 26.20
N ALA A 201 -18.43 9.26 26.73
CA ALA A 201 -18.86 9.59 28.09
C ALA A 201 -20.37 9.41 28.33
N SER A 202 -21.18 9.22 27.28
CA SER A 202 -22.61 8.90 27.44
C SER A 202 -22.86 7.48 27.97
N ILE A 203 -21.88 6.59 27.87
CA ILE A 203 -21.97 5.24 28.41
C ILE A 203 -21.59 5.29 29.89
N SER A 204 -22.59 5.15 30.77
CA SER A 204 -22.34 5.04 32.21
C SER A 204 -21.64 3.72 32.55
N LYS A 205 -20.87 3.69 33.65
CA LYS A 205 -20.24 2.44 34.13
C LYS A 205 -21.26 1.32 34.32
N LYS A 206 -22.42 1.63 34.92
CA LYS A 206 -23.52 0.67 35.11
C LYS A 206 -24.03 0.09 33.79
N GLN A 207 -24.12 0.91 32.74
CA GLN A 207 -24.54 0.45 31.42
C GLN A 207 -23.46 -0.42 30.77
N ALA A 208 -22.19 -0.02 30.82
CA ALA A 208 -21.09 -0.83 30.31
C ALA A 208 -21.03 -2.20 31.01
N ASP A 209 -21.13 -2.24 32.34
CA ASP A 209 -21.12 -3.49 33.12
C ASP A 209 -22.31 -4.40 32.75
N ALA A 210 -23.48 -3.83 32.51
CA ALA A 210 -24.67 -4.58 32.10
C ALA A 210 -24.54 -5.16 30.68
N GLN A 211 -24.03 -4.36 29.73
CA GLN A 211 -23.76 -4.80 28.36
C GLN A 211 -22.68 -5.88 28.31
N GLN A 212 -21.61 -5.73 29.10
CA GLN A 212 -20.55 -6.73 29.18
C GLN A 212 -21.07 -8.04 29.77
N ARG A 213 -21.88 -7.98 30.83
CA ARG A 213 -22.52 -9.17 31.42
C ARG A 213 -23.42 -9.90 30.42
N LEU A 214 -24.16 -9.15 29.59
CA LEU A 214 -24.97 -9.73 28.52
C LEU A 214 -24.12 -10.51 27.53
N LEU A 215 -22.98 -9.95 27.11
CA LEU A 215 -22.06 -10.62 26.18
C LEU A 215 -21.36 -11.85 26.80
N LEU A 216 -20.99 -11.79 28.08
CA LEU A 216 -20.39 -12.93 28.79
C LEU A 216 -21.41 -14.06 29.04
N ALA A 217 -22.70 -13.76 29.07
CA ALA A 217 -23.78 -14.74 29.19
C ALA A 217 -24.22 -15.29 27.80
N PHE A 218 -23.29 -15.47 26.87
CA PHE A 218 -23.55 -15.87 25.48
C PHE A 218 -24.27 -17.21 25.31
N GLU A 219 -24.18 -18.09 26.30
CA GLU A 219 -24.95 -19.34 26.34
C GLU A 219 -26.47 -19.09 26.25
N ASN A 220 -26.93 -17.94 26.75
CA ASN A 220 -28.33 -17.53 26.75
C ASN A 220 -28.70 -16.66 25.53
N ALA A 221 -27.83 -16.53 24.54
CA ALA A 221 -28.11 -15.74 23.36
C ALA A 221 -29.33 -16.30 22.59
N PRO A 222 -30.34 -15.47 22.28
CA PRO A 222 -31.49 -15.92 21.52
C PRO A 222 -31.14 -16.13 20.05
N GLU A 223 -31.95 -16.90 19.32
CA GLU A 223 -31.73 -17.08 17.88
C GLU A 223 -32.11 -15.84 17.05
N THR A 224 -33.10 -15.08 17.50
CA THR A 224 -33.55 -13.83 16.89
C THR A 224 -33.73 -12.77 17.97
N LEU A 225 -33.68 -11.49 17.59
CA LEU A 225 -34.08 -10.44 18.51
C LEU A 225 -35.57 -10.60 18.89
N PRO A 226 -35.95 -10.32 20.15
CA PRO A 226 -37.34 -10.37 20.58
C PRO A 226 -38.24 -9.48 19.71
N THR A 227 -39.47 -9.95 19.44
CA THR A 227 -40.47 -9.19 18.70
C THR A 227 -40.75 -7.84 19.37
N GLY A 228 -40.80 -6.76 18.57
CA GLY A 228 -41.04 -5.40 19.05
C GLY A 228 -39.78 -4.63 19.45
N MET A 229 -38.60 -5.27 19.42
CA MET A 229 -37.33 -4.54 19.53
C MET A 229 -37.11 -3.66 18.29
N PRO A 230 -36.68 -2.40 18.46
CA PRO A 230 -36.39 -1.54 17.33
C PRO A 230 -35.18 -2.08 16.55
N ALA A 231 -35.26 -2.02 15.23
CA ALA A 231 -34.15 -2.33 14.34
C ALA A 231 -33.01 -1.29 14.49
N TYR A 232 -31.80 -1.68 14.11
CA TYR A 232 -30.65 -0.80 14.08
C TYR A 232 -30.66 0.03 12.79
N CYS A 233 -30.99 1.31 12.92
CA CYS A 233 -31.00 2.22 11.78
C CYS A 233 -29.58 2.61 11.35
N VAL A 234 -29.19 2.23 10.13
CA VAL A 234 -27.89 2.60 9.56
C VAL A 234 -27.93 4.07 9.11
N PRO A 235 -27.11 4.97 9.67
CA PRO A 235 -27.17 6.39 9.33
C PRO A 235 -26.62 6.68 7.93
N ILE A 236 -27.18 7.71 7.28
CA ILE A 236 -26.65 8.29 6.05
C ILE A 236 -25.18 8.70 6.25
N ALA A 237 -24.37 8.46 5.22
CA ALA A 237 -22.96 8.78 5.21
C ALA A 237 -22.72 10.27 5.43
N PRO A 238 -21.72 10.65 6.23
CA PRO A 238 -21.40 12.05 6.45
C PRO A 238 -20.75 12.63 5.19
N ASN A 239 -20.72 13.97 5.09
CA ASN A 239 -19.98 14.68 4.04
C ASN A 239 -18.45 14.63 4.28
N LYS A 240 -17.91 13.42 4.33
CA LYS A 240 -16.50 13.06 4.42
C LYS A 240 -16.23 11.98 3.41
N VAL A 241 -15.01 11.91 2.90
CA VAL A 241 -14.61 10.85 1.97
C VAL A 241 -14.15 9.63 2.77
N PHE A 242 -14.64 8.44 2.43
CA PHE A 242 -14.05 7.17 2.87
C PHE A 242 -13.34 6.53 1.69
N ARG A 243 -12.02 6.46 1.78
CA ARG A 243 -11.11 5.86 0.80
C ARG A 243 -9.97 5.22 1.57
N PRO A 244 -10.16 3.98 2.07
CA PRO A 244 -9.07 3.22 2.63
C PRO A 244 -7.88 3.19 1.65
N LYS A 245 -6.66 3.10 2.17
CA LYS A 245 -5.44 2.98 1.35
C LYS A 245 -4.49 2.00 1.99
N SER A 246 -3.94 1.09 1.20
CA SER A 246 -2.78 0.31 1.61
C SER A 246 -1.52 1.15 1.44
N PHE A 247 -0.59 1.06 2.40
CA PHE A 247 0.76 1.59 2.23
C PHE A 247 1.72 0.54 1.66
N LYS A 248 1.30 -0.72 1.57
CA LYS A 248 2.07 -1.78 0.95
C LYS A 248 1.93 -1.68 -0.57
N LEU A 249 3.05 -1.47 -1.25
CA LEU A 249 3.10 -1.51 -2.69
C LEU A 249 3.29 -2.95 -3.14
N GLU A 250 2.32 -3.50 -3.86
CA GLU A 250 2.44 -4.82 -4.45
C GLU A 250 2.93 -4.72 -5.89
N GLN A 251 3.87 -5.58 -6.27
CA GLN A 251 4.51 -5.53 -7.57
C GLN A 251 3.51 -5.73 -8.71
N ASP A 252 2.61 -6.70 -8.60
CA ASP A 252 1.63 -7.01 -9.65
C ASP A 252 0.61 -5.89 -9.84
N ILE A 253 0.17 -5.25 -8.74
CA ILE A 253 -0.68 -4.06 -8.79
C ILE A 253 0.08 -2.89 -9.43
N LEU A 254 1.32 -2.65 -9.01
CA LEU A 254 2.14 -1.56 -9.54
C LEU A 254 2.44 -1.75 -11.04
N GLU A 255 2.80 -2.95 -11.48
CA GLU A 255 3.05 -3.25 -12.89
C GLU A 255 1.82 -2.97 -13.75
N ARG A 256 0.64 -3.40 -13.28
CA ARG A 256 -0.64 -3.12 -13.96
C ARG A 256 -0.92 -1.62 -14.05
N GLU A 257 -0.79 -0.90 -12.95
CA GLU A 257 -1.02 0.56 -12.91
C GLU A 257 -0.01 1.31 -13.78
N LEU A 258 1.28 0.93 -13.73
CA LEU A 258 2.32 1.51 -14.59
C LEU A 258 2.06 1.24 -16.06
N GLY A 259 1.58 0.04 -16.43
CA GLY A 259 1.20 -0.27 -17.81
C GLY A 259 0.03 0.59 -18.30
N GLN A 260 -1.00 0.76 -17.48
CA GLN A 260 -2.18 1.57 -17.83
C GLN A 260 -1.88 3.08 -17.86
N GLN A 261 -1.02 3.56 -16.96
CA GLN A 261 -0.69 4.98 -16.83
C GLN A 261 0.62 5.36 -17.51
N GLN A 262 1.28 4.45 -18.25
CA GLN A 262 2.63 4.62 -18.77
C GLN A 262 2.81 5.96 -19.51
N SER A 263 1.85 6.31 -20.37
CA SER A 263 1.84 7.56 -21.15
C SER A 263 1.72 8.83 -20.31
N ARG A 264 1.20 8.73 -19.09
CA ARG A 264 1.06 9.83 -18.13
C ARG A 264 2.24 9.95 -17.16
N THR A 265 3.14 8.97 -17.17
CA THR A 265 4.37 9.03 -16.37
C THR A 265 5.46 9.81 -17.09
N LEU A 266 6.57 10.12 -16.40
CA LEU A 266 7.76 10.70 -17.01
C LEU A 266 8.62 9.64 -17.74
N TRP A 267 8.28 8.35 -17.65
CA TRP A 267 9.07 7.26 -18.23
C TRP A 267 9.21 7.31 -19.76
N PRO A 268 8.18 7.68 -20.55
CA PRO A 268 8.34 7.80 -22.01
C PRO A 268 9.37 8.85 -22.42
N SER A 269 9.51 9.92 -21.62
CA SER A 269 10.49 10.99 -21.84
C SER A 269 11.80 10.75 -21.10
N PHE A 270 11.98 9.58 -20.47
CA PHE A 270 13.17 9.28 -19.68
C PHE A 270 14.45 9.44 -20.51
N SER A 271 14.47 8.90 -21.74
CA SER A 271 15.63 9.04 -22.63
C SER A 271 15.85 10.48 -23.13
N GLN A 272 14.81 11.32 -23.16
CA GLN A 272 14.95 12.72 -23.53
C GLN A 272 15.54 13.55 -22.38
N HIS A 273 15.10 13.30 -21.14
CA HIS A 273 15.56 14.04 -19.96
C HIS A 273 16.85 13.51 -19.36
N PHE A 274 17.06 12.19 -19.40
CA PHE A 274 18.15 11.48 -18.73
C PHE A 274 18.95 10.58 -19.66
N GLY A 275 18.51 10.38 -20.90
CA GLY A 275 19.25 9.59 -21.87
C GLY A 275 20.50 10.33 -22.31
N THR A 276 21.53 9.53 -22.59
CA THR A 276 22.81 9.99 -23.15
C THR A 276 22.66 10.79 -24.44
N ASN A 277 21.51 10.79 -25.12
CA ASN A 277 21.25 11.68 -26.25
C ASN A 277 21.34 13.17 -25.90
N ALA A 278 20.99 13.60 -24.68
CA ALA A 278 21.24 14.98 -24.25
C ALA A 278 22.75 15.29 -24.11
N VAL A 279 23.56 14.28 -23.77
CA VAL A 279 25.03 14.37 -23.65
C VAL A 279 25.74 14.16 -25.00
N ILE A 280 25.17 13.37 -25.91
CA ILE A 280 25.69 13.07 -27.24
C ILE A 280 25.29 14.18 -28.25
N ALA A 281 24.14 14.84 -28.04
CA ALA A 281 23.66 15.95 -28.87
C ALA A 281 24.57 17.19 -28.86
N GLU A 282 25.59 17.23 -27.99
CA GLU A 282 26.58 18.31 -27.99
C GLU A 282 27.95 17.93 -28.58
N LYS A 283 28.01 16.98 -29.53
CA LYS A 283 29.04 17.08 -30.58
C LYS A 283 28.56 18.02 -31.69
N ARG A 284 28.25 19.26 -31.34
CA ARG A 284 27.92 20.30 -32.33
C ARG A 284 29.14 20.48 -33.24
N ARG A 285 28.96 20.26 -34.54
CA ARG A 285 30.01 20.52 -35.52
C ARG A 285 30.29 22.03 -35.53
N PRO A 286 31.54 22.47 -35.34
CA PRO A 286 31.90 23.88 -35.45
C PRO A 286 31.46 24.44 -36.81
N LEU A 287 30.92 25.66 -36.85
CA LEU A 287 30.50 26.34 -38.09
C LEU A 287 31.68 26.61 -39.04
N CYS A 288 32.88 26.73 -38.50
CA CYS A 288 34.13 26.92 -39.24
C CYS A 288 35.12 25.80 -38.93
N ALA A 289 36.09 25.58 -39.83
CA ALA A 289 37.17 24.65 -39.57
C ALA A 289 37.93 25.07 -38.30
N LEU A 290 38.19 24.11 -37.41
CA LEU A 290 39.01 24.38 -36.22
C LEU A 290 40.43 24.75 -36.66
N GLY A 291 40.91 25.90 -36.18
CA GLY A 291 42.34 26.22 -36.24
C GLY A 291 43.17 25.15 -35.52
N GLN A 292 44.45 25.03 -35.88
CA GLN A 292 45.35 23.99 -35.34
C GLN A 292 45.37 23.94 -33.80
N TRP A 293 45.35 25.09 -33.15
CA TRP A 293 45.34 25.19 -31.69
C TRP A 293 44.02 24.68 -31.07
N HIS A 294 42.87 24.99 -31.68
CA HIS A 294 41.57 24.49 -31.23
C HIS A 294 41.46 22.96 -31.40
N ALA A 295 42.00 22.43 -32.49
CA ALA A 295 42.05 20.98 -32.72
C ALA A 295 42.93 20.28 -31.67
N ALA A 296 44.10 20.85 -31.35
CA ALA A 296 44.98 20.32 -30.30
C ALA A 296 44.31 20.35 -28.92
N LEU A 297 43.61 21.43 -28.57
CA LEU A 297 42.89 21.57 -27.30
C LEU A 297 41.69 20.62 -27.19
N ALA A 298 40.89 20.48 -28.26
CA ALA A 298 39.75 19.56 -28.28
C ALA A 298 40.20 18.09 -28.19
N LEU A 299 41.33 17.77 -28.82
CA LEU A 299 41.93 16.46 -28.77
C LEU A 299 42.49 16.20 -27.37
N ALA A 300 43.27 17.11 -26.79
CA ALA A 300 43.70 17.08 -25.38
C ALA A 300 42.54 16.85 -24.39
N ALA A 301 41.45 17.61 -24.54
CA ALA A 301 40.25 17.52 -23.69
C ALA A 301 39.45 16.23 -23.86
N GLY A 302 39.90 15.30 -24.73
CA GLY A 302 39.24 14.03 -24.97
C GLY A 302 37.95 14.12 -25.80
N GLN A 303 37.70 15.27 -26.46
CA GLN A 303 36.55 15.45 -27.34
C GLN A 303 36.77 14.82 -28.73
N VAL A 304 38.02 14.72 -29.17
CA VAL A 304 38.39 14.07 -30.45
C VAL A 304 38.91 12.66 -30.16
N ASN A 305 38.04 11.66 -30.36
CA ASN A 305 38.37 10.24 -30.26
C ASN A 305 37.98 9.55 -31.57
N GLY A 306 38.87 8.74 -32.14
CA GLY A 306 38.60 8.02 -33.39
C GLY A 306 39.83 7.74 -34.24
N VAL A 307 39.62 7.16 -35.43
CA VAL A 307 40.68 6.83 -36.38
C VAL A 307 41.04 8.06 -37.21
N VAL A 308 42.31 8.45 -37.19
CA VAL A 308 42.89 9.52 -38.01
C VAL A 308 43.77 8.87 -39.07
N THR A 309 43.61 9.29 -40.32
CA THR A 309 44.45 8.83 -41.44
C THR A 309 45.27 10.01 -41.95
N SER A 310 46.59 9.85 -41.96
CA SER A 310 47.53 10.83 -42.51
C SER A 310 47.58 10.73 -44.04
N THR A 311 48.01 11.81 -44.71
CA THR A 311 48.16 11.86 -46.18
C THR A 311 49.15 10.83 -46.73
N ASN A 312 50.09 10.38 -45.90
CA ASN A 312 51.04 9.31 -46.22
C ASN A 312 50.49 7.89 -45.96
N GLY A 313 49.19 7.73 -45.72
CA GLY A 313 48.52 6.44 -45.51
C GLY A 313 48.60 5.88 -44.09
N ARG A 314 49.33 6.54 -43.17
CA ARG A 314 49.41 6.10 -41.77
C ARG A 314 48.06 6.25 -41.07
N LYS A 315 47.55 5.18 -40.45
CA LYS A 315 46.30 5.17 -39.69
C LYS A 315 46.56 5.05 -38.20
N LEU A 316 46.02 5.97 -37.39
CA LEU A 316 46.15 5.95 -35.94
C LEU A 316 44.77 6.01 -35.29
N LEU A 317 44.47 5.12 -34.34
CA LEU A 317 43.33 5.29 -33.43
C LEU A 317 43.76 6.19 -32.28
N VAL A 318 43.15 7.36 -32.17
CA VAL A 318 43.54 8.41 -31.21
C VAL A 318 42.51 8.51 -30.09
N LYS A 319 43.01 8.58 -28.85
CA LYS A 319 42.24 8.92 -27.66
C LYS A 319 42.98 9.98 -26.87
N GLY A 320 42.37 11.14 -26.74
CA GLY A 320 42.88 12.21 -25.90
C GLY A 320 42.40 12.09 -24.45
N SER A 321 43.21 12.56 -23.52
CA SER A 321 42.91 12.60 -22.10
C SER A 321 43.63 13.77 -21.44
N THR A 322 42.98 14.42 -20.48
CA THR A 322 43.62 15.43 -19.64
C THR A 322 43.76 14.90 -18.24
N HIS A 323 44.97 14.95 -17.70
CA HIS A 323 45.23 14.60 -16.31
C HIS A 323 45.59 15.87 -15.52
N LYS A 324 44.94 16.04 -14.38
CA LYS A 324 45.23 17.12 -13.44
C LYS A 324 46.43 16.70 -12.59
N THR A 325 47.51 17.45 -12.66
CA THR A 325 48.69 17.31 -11.79
C THR A 325 48.80 18.54 -10.91
N LYS A 326 49.15 18.35 -9.64
CA LYS A 326 49.45 19.47 -8.74
C LYS A 326 50.94 19.76 -8.80
N VAL A 327 51.29 21.02 -9.04
CA VAL A 327 52.66 21.51 -8.93
C VAL A 327 52.72 22.39 -7.69
N GLU A 328 53.54 22.00 -6.72
CA GLU A 328 53.77 22.78 -5.51
C GLU A 328 55.07 23.58 -5.68
N THR A 329 54.96 24.90 -5.56
CA THR A 329 56.12 25.79 -5.49
C THR A 329 56.21 26.32 -4.06
N LYS A 330 57.38 26.17 -3.44
CA LYS A 330 57.67 26.75 -2.12
C LYS A 330 58.47 28.03 -2.32
N SER A 331 57.98 29.15 -1.81
CA SER A 331 58.77 30.36 -1.63
C SER A 331 59.01 30.59 -0.14
N GLU A 332 60.22 31.00 0.18
CA GLU A 332 60.66 31.30 1.54
C GLU A 332 61.03 32.78 1.59
N GLU A 333 60.30 33.54 2.39
CA GLU A 333 60.54 34.98 2.58
C GLU A 333 60.61 35.26 4.09
N TYR A 334 61.48 36.18 4.49
CA TYR A 334 61.55 36.65 5.88
C TYR A 334 60.67 37.87 6.05
N ASP A 335 59.78 37.86 7.06
CA ASP A 335 58.94 39.02 7.36
C ASP A 335 59.74 40.15 8.02
N ASN A 336 59.13 41.34 8.15
CA ASN A 336 59.76 42.53 8.76
C ASN A 336 60.15 42.36 10.25
N LYS A 337 59.96 41.17 10.83
CA LYS A 337 60.34 40.78 12.19
C LYS A 337 61.31 39.58 12.21
N ASP A 338 62.01 39.33 11.10
CA ASP A 338 62.99 38.25 10.92
C ASP A 338 62.43 36.83 11.09
N ARG A 339 61.12 36.64 10.86
CA ARG A 339 60.51 35.30 10.90
C ARG A 339 60.45 34.71 9.50
N LEU A 340 60.93 33.47 9.35
CA LEU A 340 60.83 32.71 8.10
C LEU A 340 59.36 32.37 7.81
N VAL A 341 58.83 32.91 6.73
CA VAL A 341 57.50 32.61 6.20
C VAL A 341 57.67 31.73 4.96
N VAL A 342 57.23 30.48 5.07
CA VAL A 342 57.20 29.53 3.94
C VAL A 342 55.81 29.57 3.31
N THR A 343 55.71 30.07 2.09
CA THR A 343 54.47 30.05 1.30
C THR A 343 54.51 28.89 0.33
N ILE A 344 53.60 27.93 0.50
CA ILE A 344 53.43 26.80 -0.41
C ILE A 344 52.28 27.13 -1.37
N THR A 345 52.61 27.41 -2.62
CA THR A 345 51.62 27.65 -3.68
C THR A 345 51.37 26.34 -4.42
N SER A 346 50.19 25.75 -4.22
CA SER A 346 49.70 24.60 -4.99
C SER A 346 48.99 25.07 -6.25
N THR A 347 49.61 24.87 -7.42
CA THR A 347 48.99 25.19 -8.72
C THR A 347 48.48 23.93 -9.39
N ASP A 348 47.19 23.92 -9.71
CA ASP A 348 46.59 22.86 -10.51
C ASP A 348 47.02 23.03 -11.98
N ARG A 349 47.83 22.08 -12.48
CA ARG A 349 48.27 22.01 -13.87
C ARG A 349 47.49 20.92 -14.61
N PHE A 350 46.82 21.28 -15.69
CA PHE A 350 46.16 20.32 -16.57
C PHE A 350 47.14 19.90 -17.66
N SER A 351 47.67 18.68 -17.58
CA SER A 351 48.57 18.13 -18.60
C SER A 351 47.75 17.30 -19.59
N PRO A 352 47.64 17.73 -20.86
CA PRO A 352 47.06 16.89 -21.89
C PRO A 352 47.98 15.69 -22.17
N SER A 353 47.38 14.56 -22.54
CA SER A 353 48.09 13.37 -22.99
C SER A 353 47.26 12.68 -24.06
N ILE A 354 47.90 12.37 -25.18
CA ILE A 354 47.26 11.72 -26.31
C ILE A 354 47.83 10.31 -26.41
N ARG A 355 46.97 9.30 -26.29
CA ARG A 355 47.35 7.92 -26.59
C ARG A 355 46.84 7.56 -27.97
N THR A 356 47.70 6.89 -28.72
CA THR A 356 47.37 6.43 -30.07
C THR A 356 47.74 4.96 -30.22
N ILE A 357 47.00 4.24 -31.06
CA ILE A 357 47.34 2.89 -31.52
C ILE A 357 47.59 2.97 -33.01
N ASP A 358 48.73 2.48 -33.47
CA ASP A 358 49.00 2.43 -34.91
C ASP A 358 48.21 1.29 -35.56
N LEU A 359 47.36 1.64 -36.52
CA LEU A 359 46.49 0.74 -37.27
C LEU A 359 46.94 0.63 -38.74
N THR A 360 48.18 1.05 -39.06
CA THR A 360 48.70 1.00 -40.43
C THR A 360 49.07 -0.43 -40.79
N GLU A 361 48.26 -1.08 -41.63
CA GLU A 361 48.49 -2.45 -42.09
C GLU A 361 49.86 -2.58 -42.79
N GLY A 362 50.63 -3.60 -42.43
CA GLY A 362 51.99 -3.83 -42.96
C GLY A 362 53.11 -2.98 -42.36
N SER A 363 52.78 -2.06 -41.43
CA SER A 363 53.79 -1.30 -40.68
C SER A 363 54.45 -2.16 -39.58
N PRO A 364 55.76 -2.02 -39.32
CA PRO A 364 56.40 -2.66 -38.17
C PRO A 364 55.85 -2.18 -36.82
N ASP A 365 55.18 -1.01 -36.79
CA ASP A 365 54.55 -0.47 -35.59
C ASP A 365 53.06 -0.85 -35.47
N PHE A 366 52.51 -1.71 -36.34
CA PHE A 366 51.10 -2.10 -36.26
C PHE A 366 50.72 -2.68 -34.89
N GLY A 367 49.67 -2.13 -34.28
CA GLY A 367 49.21 -2.47 -32.94
C GLY A 367 49.97 -1.80 -31.79
N ARG A 368 51.03 -1.03 -32.07
CA ARG A 368 51.83 -0.37 -31.04
C ARG A 368 51.07 0.82 -30.44
N VAL A 369 51.13 0.94 -29.11
CA VAL A 369 50.61 2.09 -28.37
C VAL A 369 51.67 3.18 -28.29
N LEU A 370 51.36 4.38 -28.78
CA LEU A 370 52.24 5.55 -28.71
C LEU A 370 51.59 6.61 -27.80
N THR A 371 52.41 7.26 -26.97
CA THR A 371 51.95 8.39 -26.14
C THR A 371 52.60 9.67 -26.66
N ILE A 372 51.78 10.62 -27.10
CA ILE A 372 52.20 11.97 -27.48
C ILE A 372 51.94 12.85 -26.25
N LYS A 373 53.02 13.44 -25.72
CA LYS A 373 52.97 14.34 -24.56
C LYS A 373 52.97 15.79 -25.01
#